data_AF-A0A6B3CMT4-F1
#
_entry.id   AF-A0A6B3CMT4-F1
#
_cell.length_a   1.000
_cell.length_b   1.000
_cell.length_c   1.000
_cell.angle_alpha   90.00
_cell.angle_beta   90.00
_cell.angle_gamma   90.00
#
_symmetry.space_group_name_H-M   'P 1'
#
loop_
_entity.id
_entity.type
_entity.pdbx_description
1 polymer ?
#
loop_
_entity_poly.entity_id
_entity_poly.type
_entity_poly.pdbx_seq_one_letter_code
_entity_poly.pdbx_strand_id
1 'polypeptide(L)'
;MSALPAVGDTVGDFTLPDVTGTPRSLSGLLADGPVVLFFYPAALTTGCTAEACRFRDLAAEFAAVGARPVGVSKDPVERQQEFA
;
A
#
# COMPACT_ATOMS: atom_id res chain seq x y z
N MET A 1 19.98 -10.20 7.38
CA MET A 1 18.85 -9.36 7.81
C MET A 1 19.09 -7.99 7.21
N SER A 2 18.19 -7.50 6.35
CA SER A 2 18.30 -6.15 5.80
C SER A 2 18.02 -5.14 6.91
N ALA A 3 18.76 -4.04 6.96
CA ALA A 3 18.51 -2.97 7.91
C ALA A 3 17.12 -2.36 7.67
N LEU A 4 16.49 -1.85 8.74
CA LEU A 4 15.27 -1.07 8.61
C LEU A 4 15.57 0.19 7.79
N PRO A 5 14.70 0.57 6.84
CA PRO A 5 14.91 1.76 6.04
C PRO A 5 14.90 3.03 6.92
N ALA A 6 15.86 3.91 6.67
CA ALA A 6 15.93 5.25 7.24
C ALA A 6 15.43 6.30 6.25
N VAL A 7 15.18 7.51 6.75
CA VAL A 7 14.80 8.65 5.89
C VAL A 7 15.96 8.94 4.93
N GLY A 8 15.64 8.95 3.62
CA GLY A 8 16.61 9.14 2.55
C GLY A 8 17.10 7.86 1.90
N ASP A 9 16.81 6.68 2.48
CA ASP A 9 17.16 5.41 1.88
C ASP A 9 16.33 5.15 0.61
N THR A 10 16.99 4.60 -0.40
CA THR A 10 16.30 4.10 -1.58
C THR A 10 15.75 2.71 -1.29
N VAL A 11 14.42 2.56 -1.40
CA VAL A 11 13.76 1.26 -1.29
C VAL A 11 13.97 0.50 -2.61
N GLY A 12 14.44 -0.74 -2.51
CA GLY A 12 14.59 -1.62 -3.68
C GLY A 12 13.24 -1.91 -4.34
N ASP A 13 13.25 -2.07 -5.67
CA ASP A 13 12.04 -2.41 -6.41
C ASP A 13 11.55 -3.82 -6.01
N PHE A 14 10.23 -3.98 -5.91
CA PHE A 14 9.59 -5.25 -5.64
C PHE A 14 8.29 -5.33 -6.41
N THR A 15 7.87 -6.56 -6.72
CA THR A 15 6.63 -6.83 -7.45
C THR A 15 5.73 -7.73 -6.62
N LEU A 16 4.48 -7.32 -6.45
CA LEU A 16 3.44 -8.06 -5.74
C LEU A 16 2.14 -8.02 -6.56
N PRO A 17 1.26 -9.02 -6.43
CA PRO A 17 -0.07 -8.93 -7.01
C PRO A 17 -0.92 -7.86 -6.29
N ASP A 18 -1.72 -7.12 -7.05
CA ASP A 18 -2.78 -6.29 -6.47
C ASP A 18 -4.05 -7.11 -6.15
N VAL A 19 -5.10 -6.43 -5.72
CA VAL A 19 -6.39 -7.05 -5.39
C VAL A 19 -7.02 -7.78 -6.59
N THR A 20 -6.65 -7.48 -7.83
CA THR A 20 -7.15 -8.21 -9.02
C THR A 20 -6.26 -9.38 -9.42
N GLY A 21 -5.18 -9.63 -8.67
CA GLY A 21 -4.12 -10.57 -9.04
C GLY A 21 -3.15 -10.01 -10.09
N THR A 22 -3.29 -8.73 -10.47
CA THR A 22 -2.40 -8.12 -11.47
C THR A 22 -1.06 -7.79 -10.83
N PRO A 23 0.09 -8.21 -11.39
CA PRO A 23 1.39 -7.81 -10.89
C PRO A 23 1.59 -6.29 -10.94
N ARG A 24 2.01 -5.69 -9.82
CA ARG A 24 2.41 -4.29 -9.69
C ARG A 24 3.83 -4.21 -9.15
N SER A 25 4.68 -3.41 -9.79
CA SER A 25 5.98 -3.05 -9.25
C SER A 25 5.94 -1.71 -8.51
N LEU A 26 6.80 -1.52 -7.52
CA LEU A 26 6.94 -0.23 -6.84
C LEU A 26 7.36 0.85 -7.85
N SER A 27 8.29 0.55 -8.74
CA SER A 27 8.71 1.44 -9.84
C SER A 27 7.54 1.88 -10.73
N GLY A 28 6.62 0.97 -11.05
CA GLY A 28 5.44 1.28 -11.86
C GLY A 28 4.44 2.17 -11.12
N LEU A 29 4.27 1.99 -9.82
CA LEU A 29 3.42 2.85 -9.00
C LEU A 29 4.00 4.26 -8.84
N LEU A 30 5.33 4.36 -8.69
CA LEU A 30 6.05 5.62 -8.56
C LEU A 30 6.09 6.43 -9.86
N ALA A 31 5.90 5.79 -11.03
CA ALA A 31 5.88 6.47 -12.33
C ALA A 31 4.75 7.51 -12.43
N ASP A 32 3.65 7.30 -11.70
CA ASP A 32 2.52 8.21 -11.67
C ASP A 32 2.59 9.26 -10.56
N GLY A 33 3.58 9.17 -9.66
CA GLY A 33 3.74 10.09 -8.52
C GLY A 33 4.08 9.40 -7.19
N PRO A 34 4.22 10.18 -6.10
CA PRO A 34 4.54 9.64 -4.78
C PRO A 34 3.55 8.58 -4.29
N VAL A 35 4.06 7.58 -3.57
CA VAL A 35 3.24 6.51 -2.98
C VAL A 35 3.34 6.58 -1.47
N VAL A 36 2.18 6.62 -0.80
CA VAL A 36 2.06 6.44 0.64
C VAL A 36 1.83 4.96 0.90
N LEU A 37 2.92 4.22 1.07
CA LEU A 37 2.90 2.78 1.30
C LEU A 37 2.70 2.50 2.79
N PHE A 38 1.65 1.76 3.15
CA PHE A 38 1.39 1.35 4.52
C PHE A 38 1.20 -0.16 4.62
N PHE A 39 1.65 -0.74 5.72
CA PHE A 39 1.60 -2.18 5.95
C PHE A 39 0.68 -2.50 7.12
N TYR A 40 -0.24 -3.45 6.94
CA TYR A 40 -1.13 -3.91 8.00
C TYR A 40 -0.99 -5.42 8.21
N PRO A 41 -1.10 -5.93 9.45
CA PRO A 41 -0.90 -7.35 9.73
C PRO A 41 -1.92 -8.29 9.08
N ALA A 42 -3.21 -7.91 9.07
CA ALA A 42 -4.29 -8.77 8.60
C ALA A 42 -5.54 -7.96 8.20
N ALA A 43 -6.03 -8.21 6.98
CA ALA A 43 -7.29 -7.71 6.46
C ALA A 43 -8.49 -8.18 7.31
N LEU A 44 -9.56 -7.37 7.30
CA LEU A 44 -10.83 -7.65 8.00
C LEU A 44 -10.70 -7.77 9.53
N THR A 45 -9.72 -7.08 10.12
CA THR A 45 -9.58 -6.95 11.58
C THR A 45 -9.91 -5.53 12.01
N THR A 46 -10.55 -5.34 13.17
CA THR A 46 -11.10 -4.03 13.61
C THR A 46 -10.09 -2.88 13.50
N GLY A 47 -8.85 -3.10 13.95
CA GLY A 47 -7.79 -2.10 13.88
C GLY A 47 -7.35 -1.79 12.44
N CYS A 48 -7.08 -2.82 11.64
CA CYS A 48 -6.62 -2.65 10.27
C CYS A 48 -7.72 -2.04 9.37
N THR A 49 -8.99 -2.38 9.61
CA THR A 49 -10.13 -1.76 8.93
C THR A 49 -10.22 -0.28 9.26
N ALA A 50 -10.06 0.11 10.52
CA ALA A 50 -10.08 1.52 10.90
C ALA A 50 -8.92 2.30 10.24
N GLU A 51 -7.71 1.72 10.20
CA GLU A 51 -6.56 2.32 9.54
C GLU A 51 -6.76 2.47 8.02
N ALA A 52 -7.17 1.39 7.33
CA ALA A 52 -7.42 1.42 5.89
C ALA A 52 -8.54 2.39 5.51
N CYS A 53 -9.63 2.44 6.28
CA CYS A 53 -10.69 3.44 6.11
C CYS A 53 -10.15 4.85 6.26
N ARG A 54 -9.25 5.11 7.23
CA ARG A 54 -8.65 6.43 7.41
C ARG A 54 -7.80 6.83 6.20
N PHE A 55 -7.02 5.92 5.62
CA PHE A 55 -6.27 6.18 4.39
C PHE A 55 -7.18 6.45 3.19
N ARG A 56 -8.29 5.70 3.06
CA ARG A 56 -9.31 5.95 2.04
C ARG A 56 -9.93 7.34 2.19
N ASP A 57 -10.31 7.72 3.40
CA ASP A 57 -10.94 9.02 3.67
C ASP A 57 -9.97 10.18 3.40
N LEU A 58 -8.65 9.95 3.48
CA LEU A 58 -7.59 10.89 3.10
C LEU A 58 -7.24 10.90 1.61
N ALA A 59 -7.85 10.06 0.77
CA ALA A 59 -7.43 9.91 -0.62
C ALA A 59 -7.42 11.23 -1.40
N ALA A 60 -8.39 12.12 -1.14
CA ALA A 60 -8.44 13.44 -1.77
C ALA A 60 -7.27 14.35 -1.34
N GLU A 61 -6.87 14.31 -0.07
CA GLU A 61 -5.75 15.08 0.46
C GLU A 61 -4.41 14.58 -0.10
N PHE A 62 -4.24 13.27 -0.22
CA PHE A 62 -3.09 12.69 -0.90
C PHE A 62 -3.06 13.06 -2.39
N ALA A 63 -4.20 12.96 -3.07
CA ALA A 63 -4.29 13.33 -4.48
C ALA A 63 -3.96 14.81 -4.72
N ALA A 64 -4.32 15.71 -3.79
CA ALA A 64 -3.99 17.14 -3.87
C ALA A 64 -2.47 17.42 -3.88
N VAL A 65 -1.65 16.51 -3.34
CA VAL A 65 -0.18 16.56 -3.39
C VAL A 65 0.41 15.59 -4.41
N GLY A 66 -0.41 15.01 -5.29
CA GLY A 66 -0.02 14.04 -6.32
C GLY A 66 0.31 12.65 -5.78
N ALA A 67 0.02 12.37 -4.51
CA ALA A 67 0.30 11.10 -3.87
C ALA A 67 -0.91 10.14 -3.89
N ARG A 68 -0.65 8.84 -3.73
CA ARG A 68 -1.70 7.82 -3.54
C ARG A 68 -1.39 6.87 -2.39
N PRO A 69 -2.37 6.50 -1.55
CA PRO A 69 -2.19 5.45 -0.56
C PRO A 69 -2.18 4.06 -1.21
N VAL A 70 -1.28 3.18 -0.75
CA VAL A 70 -1.21 1.77 -1.16
C VAL A 70 -1.04 0.91 0.10
N GLY A 71 -1.99 0.03 0.36
CA GLY A 71 -1.97 -0.89 1.49
C GLY A 71 -1.36 -2.23 1.10
N VAL A 72 -0.52 -2.80 1.96
CA VAL A 72 0.10 -4.11 1.76
C VAL A 72 -0.05 -4.96 3.03
N SER A 73 -0.46 -6.21 2.87
CA SER A 73 -0.38 -7.23 3.91
C SER A 73 0.08 -8.57 3.33
N LYS A 74 0.17 -9.59 4.20
CA LYS A 74 0.47 -10.96 3.79
C LYS A 74 -0.77 -11.77 3.43
N ASP A 75 -1.95 -11.14 3.41
CA ASP A 75 -3.19 -11.80 3.07
C ASP A 75 -3.22 -12.22 1.58
N PRO A 76 -3.88 -13.33 1.24
CA PRO A 76 -4.04 -13.74 -0.15
C PRO A 76 -4.94 -12.77 -0.91
N VAL A 77 -4.83 -12.76 -2.24
CA VAL A 77 -5.54 -11.81 -3.13
C VAL A 77 -7.05 -11.83 -2.89
N GLU A 78 -7.65 -13.01 -2.69
CA GLU A 78 -9.08 -13.18 -2.48
C GLU A 78 -9.56 -12.46 -1.20
N ARG A 79 -8.72 -12.47 -0.16
CA ARG A 79 -9.03 -11.79 1.10
C ARG A 79 -8.86 -10.28 0.98
N GLN A 80 -7.93 -9.82 0.14
CA GLN A 80 -7.78 -8.41 -0.16
C GLN A 80 -8.92 -7.88 -1.03
N GLN A 81 -9.47 -8.71 -1.93
CA GLN A 81 -10.67 -8.37 -2.70
C GLN A 81 -11.88 -8.14 -1.81
N GLU A 82 -12.06 -8.97 -0.77
CA GLU A 82 -13.16 -8.80 0.19
C GLU A 82 -12.98 -7.54 1.05
N PHE A 83 -11.75 -7.10 1.27
CA PHE A 83 -11.43 -5.97 2.13
C PHE A 83 -11.47 -4.60 1.45
N ALA A 84 -11.29 -4.55 0.12
CA ALA A 84 -11.12 -3.34 -0.67
C ALA A 84 -12.41 -2.56 -0.95
#